data_AF-A0A520DMF3-F1
#
_entry.id   AF-A0A520DMF3-F1
#
_cell.length_a   1.000
_cell.length_b   1.000
_cell.length_c   1.000
_cell.angle_alpha   90.00
_cell.angle_beta   90.00
_cell.angle_gamma   90.00
#
_symmetry.space_group_name_H-M   'P 1'
#
loop_
_entity.id
_entity.type
_entity.pdbx_description
1 polymer ?
#
loop_
_entity_poly.entity_id
_entity_poly.type
_entity_poly.pdbx_seq_one_letter_code
_entity_poly.pdbx_strand_id
1 'polypeptide(L)'
;PQNPWEANTLEWTTPVEHLHGNWPGEIPTVYRWPYDYSKPGAEEDFIPQTVPFSQTMSSNLPHDFEGNTEAEEIQKEWDAKNKPAAETAE
;
A
#
# COMPACT_ATOMS: atom_id res chain seq x y z
N PRO A 1 -19.67 -8.51 -1.90
CA PRO A 1 -18.45 -7.79 -1.48
C PRO A 1 -17.94 -6.97 -2.67
N GLN A 2 -17.40 -5.78 -2.43
CA GLN A 2 -16.96 -4.86 -3.47
C GLN A 2 -15.73 -5.39 -4.24
N ASN A 3 -14.81 -6.05 -3.53
CA ASN A 3 -13.62 -6.69 -4.09
C ASN A 3 -13.57 -8.17 -3.65
N PRO A 4 -14.26 -9.09 -4.35
CA PRO A 4 -14.28 -10.51 -3.98
C PRO A 4 -12.98 -11.27 -4.32
N TRP A 5 -12.09 -10.67 -5.11
CA TRP A 5 -10.89 -11.33 -5.63
C TRP A 5 -9.59 -10.79 -5.03
N GLU A 6 -9.70 -9.92 -4.03
CA GLU A 6 -8.51 -9.37 -3.36
C GLU A 6 -7.57 -8.65 -4.34
N ALA A 7 -8.14 -8.01 -5.36
CA ALA A 7 -7.36 -7.31 -6.38
C ALA A 7 -6.98 -5.89 -5.93
N ASN A 8 -5.81 -5.41 -6.37
CA ASN A 8 -5.27 -4.15 -5.87
C ASN A 8 -5.73 -2.90 -6.64
N THR A 9 -6.22 -3.07 -7.86
CA THR A 9 -6.45 -2.00 -8.82
C THR A 9 -7.71 -1.17 -8.54
N LEU A 10 -7.72 0.08 -9.02
CA LEU A 10 -8.77 1.05 -8.68
C LEU A 10 -10.19 0.67 -9.10
N GLU A 11 -10.38 -0.14 -10.14
CA GLU A 11 -11.73 -0.55 -10.57
C GLU A 11 -12.50 -1.26 -9.45
N TRP A 12 -11.79 -1.94 -8.55
CA TRP A 12 -12.39 -2.59 -7.38
C TRP A 12 -12.84 -1.62 -6.29
N THR A 13 -12.64 -0.32 -6.48
CA THR A 13 -13.19 0.75 -5.62
C THR A 13 -14.40 1.44 -6.26
N THR A 14 -14.74 1.12 -7.51
CA THR A 14 -15.91 1.68 -8.20
C THR A 14 -17.18 0.93 -7.81
N PRO A 15 -18.31 1.61 -7.54
CA PRO A 15 -19.58 0.91 -7.34
C PRO A 15 -20.00 0.19 -8.62
N VAL A 16 -20.74 -0.92 -8.46
CA VAL A 16 -21.33 -1.66 -9.60
C VAL A 16 -22.63 -0.99 -10.03
N GLU A 17 -22.54 0.26 -10.48
CA GLU A 17 -23.66 1.10 -10.90
C GLU A 17 -23.34 1.80 -12.23
N HIS A 18 -24.36 2.01 -13.06
CA HIS A 18 -24.19 2.73 -14.32
C HIS A 18 -24.18 4.25 -14.09
N LEU A 19 -23.00 4.78 -13.76
CA LEU A 19 -22.77 6.19 -13.51
C LEU A 19 -21.81 6.79 -14.55
N HIS A 20 -22.02 8.07 -14.90
CA HIS A 20 -21.02 8.82 -15.65
C HIS A 20 -19.98 9.37 -14.67
N GLY A 21 -18.70 9.06 -14.90
CA GLY A 21 -17.59 9.46 -14.02
C GLY A 21 -17.02 8.34 -13.14
N ASN A 22 -17.54 7.11 -13.21
CA ASN A 22 -17.10 5.87 -12.53
C ASN A 22 -17.07 5.89 -10.98
N TRP A 23 -16.64 6.99 -10.35
CA TRP A 23 -16.59 7.18 -8.90
C TRP A 23 -17.54 8.30 -8.45
N PRO A 24 -18.33 8.08 -7.39
CA PRO A 24 -19.06 9.16 -6.74
C PRO A 24 -18.11 10.00 -5.87
N GLY A 25 -18.18 11.33 -5.99
CA GLY A 25 -17.44 12.25 -5.12
C GLY A 25 -15.95 12.39 -5.49
N GLU A 26 -15.08 12.29 -4.50
CA GLU A 26 -13.63 12.43 -4.69
C GLU A 26 -13.03 11.21 -5.39
N ILE A 27 -12.10 11.45 -6.31
CA ILE A 27 -11.40 10.39 -7.03
C ILE A 27 -10.39 9.75 -6.07
N PRO A 28 -10.31 8.40 -6.01
CA PRO A 28 -9.37 7.71 -5.13
C PRO A 28 -7.92 8.06 -5.49
N THR A 29 -7.12 8.30 -4.45
CA THR A 29 -5.68 8.52 -4.61
C THR A 29 -4.94 7.18 -4.71
N VAL A 30 -3.97 7.12 -5.62
CA VAL A 30 -3.05 5.97 -5.76
C VAL A 30 -1.82 6.25 -4.91
N TYR A 31 -1.55 5.36 -3.97
CA TYR A 31 -0.35 5.42 -3.14
C TYR A 31 0.74 4.46 -3.61
N ARG A 32 0.38 3.33 -4.24
CA ARG A 32 1.30 2.22 -4.51
C ARG A 32 1.03 1.54 -5.86
N TRP A 33 1.93 0.63 -6.23
CA TRP A 33 1.83 -0.16 -7.45
C TRP A 33 0.71 -1.19 -7.41
N PRO A 34 0.10 -1.56 -8.55
CA PRO A 34 -1.00 -2.52 -8.61
C PRO A 34 -0.56 -3.97 -8.33
N TYR A 35 0.75 -4.23 -8.22
CA TYR A 35 1.32 -5.56 -8.04
C TYR A 35 1.83 -5.83 -6.61
N ASP A 36 1.46 -4.99 -5.64
CA ASP A 36 1.77 -5.18 -4.22
C ASP A 36 0.97 -6.38 -3.63
N TYR A 37 1.33 -7.59 -4.08
CA TYR A 37 0.84 -8.86 -3.57
C TYR A 37 1.95 -9.55 -2.76
N SER A 38 1.58 -10.23 -1.69
CA SER A 38 2.44 -11.01 -0.80
C SER A 38 3.74 -10.28 -0.41
N LYS A 39 3.65 -8.98 -0.12
CA LYS A 39 4.82 -8.20 0.32
C LYS A 39 5.28 -8.70 1.70
N PRO A 40 6.57 -8.99 1.87
CA PRO A 40 7.10 -9.38 3.18
C PRO A 40 6.75 -8.34 4.24
N GLY A 41 6.22 -8.80 5.38
CA GLY A 41 5.81 -7.93 6.50
C GLY A 41 4.43 -7.30 6.34
N ALA A 42 3.72 -7.51 5.23
CA ALA A 42 2.32 -7.13 5.09
C ALA A 42 1.43 -8.11 5.87
N GLU A 43 0.34 -7.62 6.45
CA GLU A 43 -0.63 -8.47 7.16
C GLU A 43 -1.45 -9.32 6.19
N GLU A 44 -1.82 -8.74 5.05
CA GLU A 44 -2.62 -9.36 4.01
C GLU A 44 -1.77 -9.65 2.75
N ASP A 45 -2.20 -10.64 1.97
CA ASP A 45 -1.54 -11.04 0.71
C ASP A 45 -1.76 -10.04 -0.44
N PHE A 46 -2.56 -9.01 -0.23
CA PHE A 46 -2.87 -8.00 -1.24
C PHE A 46 -3.00 -6.64 -0.57
N ILE A 47 -2.42 -5.61 -1.18
CA ILE A 47 -2.57 -4.25 -0.69
C ILE A 47 -3.16 -3.35 -1.79
N PRO A 48 -4.44 -2.96 -1.65
CA PRO A 48 -5.08 -2.08 -2.63
C PRO A 48 -4.34 -0.75 -2.81
N GLN A 49 -4.36 -0.22 -4.04
CA GLN A 49 -3.68 1.01 -4.42
C GLN A 49 -4.12 2.23 -3.60
N THR A 50 -5.32 2.18 -3.01
CA THR A 50 -5.89 3.24 -2.18
C THR A 50 -5.48 3.18 -0.71
N VAL A 51 -4.76 2.14 -0.28
CA VAL A 51 -4.23 2.06 1.08
C VAL A 51 -2.98 2.94 1.17
N PRO A 52 -2.93 3.94 2.07
CA PRO A 52 -1.75 4.80 2.24
C PRO A 52 -0.56 4.04 2.82
N PHE A 53 0.67 4.46 2.47
CA PHE A 53 1.90 3.86 3.02
C PHE A 53 2.00 3.93 4.56
N SER A 54 1.39 4.95 5.17
CA SER A 54 1.32 5.09 6.63
C SER A 54 0.57 3.95 7.32
N GLN A 55 -0.23 3.17 6.58
CA GLN A 55 -0.95 2.00 7.09
C GLN A 55 -0.21 0.69 6.82
N THR A 56 0.93 0.73 6.10
CA THR A 56 1.71 -0.45 5.72
C THR A 56 3.19 -0.31 6.06
N MET A 57 3.50 0.41 7.14
CA MET A 57 4.88 0.69 7.57
C MET A 57 5.75 -0.57 7.69
N SER A 58 5.16 -1.72 8.03
CA SER A 58 5.87 -3.00 8.16
C SER A 58 6.30 -3.65 6.84
N SER A 59 5.76 -3.22 5.70
CA SER A 59 6.01 -3.84 4.40
C SER A 59 6.51 -2.87 3.34
N ASN A 60 6.62 -1.58 3.66
CA ASN A 60 7.11 -0.57 2.71
C ASN A 60 8.61 -0.76 2.48
N LEU A 61 9.03 -0.57 1.23
CA LEU A 61 10.42 -0.63 0.79
C LEU A 61 10.85 0.74 0.25
N PRO A 62 12.15 1.09 0.29
CA PRO A 62 12.62 2.39 -0.16
C PRO A 62 12.19 2.77 -1.59
N HIS A 63 12.09 1.79 -2.50
CA HIS A 63 11.70 2.05 -3.89
C HIS A 63 10.20 2.34 -4.06
N ASP A 64 9.36 2.05 -3.05
CA ASP A 64 7.93 2.35 -3.10
C ASP A 64 7.67 3.87 -3.06
N PHE A 65 8.60 4.63 -2.50
CA PHE A 65 8.46 6.08 -2.30
C PHE A 65 8.91 6.91 -3.51
N GLU A 66 9.42 6.27 -4.58
CA GLU A 66 9.85 6.94 -5.82
C GLU A 66 10.82 8.13 -5.60
N GLY A 67 11.64 8.08 -4.54
CA GLY A 67 12.59 9.14 -4.20
C GLY A 67 11.99 10.28 -3.37
N ASN A 68 10.79 10.13 -2.80
CA ASN A 68 10.25 11.05 -1.81
C ASN A 68 11.08 10.97 -0.51
N THR A 69 11.95 11.95 -0.31
CA THR A 69 12.90 11.97 0.81
C THR A 69 12.23 12.00 2.17
N GLU A 70 11.13 12.74 2.31
CA GLU A 70 10.38 12.83 3.57
C GLU A 70 9.78 11.48 3.95
N ALA A 71 9.14 10.80 2.99
CA ALA A 71 8.56 9.48 3.24
C ALA A 71 9.64 8.43 3.55
N GLU A 72 10.77 8.47 2.84
CA GLU A 72 11.91 7.59 3.13
C GLU A 72 12.50 7.82 4.53
N GLU A 73 12.61 9.08 4.97
CA GLU A 73 13.10 9.42 6.31
C GLU A 73 12.16 8.92 7.40
N ILE A 74 10.85 9.16 7.23
CA ILE A 74 9.81 8.65 8.13
C ILE A 74 9.88 7.12 8.24
N GLN A 75 10.05 6.43 7.10
CA GLN A 75 10.20 4.97 7.10
C GLN A 75 11.46 4.52 7.82
N LYS A 76 12.62 5.16 7.56
CA LYS A 76 13.88 4.85 8.25
C LYS A 76 13.77 5.02 9.76
N GLU A 77 13.11 6.07 10.22
CA GLU A 77 12.85 6.30 11.65
C GLU A 77 11.95 5.22 12.26
N TRP A 78 10.93 4.79 11.53
CA TRP A 78 10.04 3.71 11.98
C TRP A 78 10.79 2.38 12.04
N ASP A 79 11.60 2.04 11.03
CA ASP A 79 12.41 0.84 11.00
C ASP A 79 13.40 0.82 12.18
N ALA A 80 14.08 1.93 12.46
CA ALA A 80 15.02 2.04 13.57
C ALA A 80 14.36 1.79 14.95
N LYS A 81 13.07 2.10 15.08
CA LYS A 81 12.29 1.89 16.32
C LYS A 81 11.70 0.47 16.42
N ASN A 82 11.44 -0.18 15.29
CA ASN A 82 10.61 -1.39 15.23
C ASN A 82 11.32 -2.63 14.68
N LYS A 83 12.54 -2.54 14.11
CA LYS A 83 13.26 -3.70 13.57
C LYS A 83 13.79 -4.59 14.70
N PRO A 84 13.39 -5.87 14.80
CA PRO A 84 13.97 -6.80 15.77
C PRO A 84 15.42 -7.14 15.40
N ALA A 85 16.26 -7.41 16.40
CA ALA A 85 17.71 -7.65 16.30
C ALA A 85 18.12 -8.98 15.59
N ALA A 86 17.35 -9.46 14.60
CA ALA A 86 17.47 -10.79 14.03
C ALA A 86 18.06 -10.82 12.60
N GLU A 87 18.99 -9.92 12.27
CA GLU A 87 19.79 -9.98 11.03
C GLU A 87 21.31 -9.93 11.30
N THR A 88 21.75 -10.15 12.54
CA THR A 88 23.16 -10.46 12.86
C THR A 88 23.30 -11.92 13.27
N ALA A 89 23.11 -12.83 12.32
CA ALA A 89 23.54 -14.23 12.43
C ALA A 89 23.52 -14.91 11.05
N GLU A 90 24.53 -14.63 10.22
CA GLU A 90 25.34 -15.66 9.51
C GLU A 90 26.66 -15.05 9.03
#